data_AF-A0A1I3CQX5-F1
#
_entry.id   AF-A0A1I3CQX5-F1
#
_cell.length_a   1.000
_cell.length_b   1.000
_cell.length_c   1.000
_cell.angle_alpha   90.00
_cell.angle_beta   90.00
_cell.angle_gamma   90.00
#
_symmetry.space_group_name_H-M   'P 1'
#
loop_
_entity.id
_entity.type
_entity.pdbx_description
1 polymer ?
#
loop_
_entity_poly.entity_id
_entity_poly.type
_entity_poly.pdbx_seq_one_letter_code
_entity_poly.pdbx_strand_id
1 'polypeptide(L)' 'MKPFIFIAAIALLATAPARSQPLVDPNKVAPEYREAAEKRRAEQLRQRECAMKADLEKVLPRDRTAFLNHCLDTMAAKQ' A
#
# COMPACT_ATOMS: atom_id res chain seq x y z
N MET A 1 4.09 -0.04 40.23
CA MET A 1 5.24 0.25 39.32
C MET A 1 5.52 -0.89 38.35
N LYS A 2 5.98 -2.07 38.80
CA LYS A 2 6.25 -3.24 37.94
C LYS A 2 5.08 -3.75 37.06
N PRO A 3 3.83 -3.89 37.55
CA PRO A 3 2.75 -4.41 36.71
C PRO A 3 2.39 -3.48 35.55
N PHE A 4 2.50 -2.16 35.75
CA PHE A 4 2.24 -1.18 34.70
C PHE A 4 3.23 -1.27 33.53
N ILE A 5 4.48 -1.63 33.80
CA ILE A 5 5.50 -1.83 32.75
C ILE A 5 5.15 -3.06 31.91
N PHE A 6 4.73 -4.16 32.55
CA PHE A 6 4.31 -5.36 31.82
C PHE A 6 3.06 -5.12 30.98
N ILE A 7 2.08 -4.39 31.50
CA ILE A 7 0.86 -4.05 30.78
C ILE A 7 1.17 -3.15 29.56
N ALA A 8 2.05 -2.16 29.72
CA ALA A 8 2.46 -1.28 28.62
C ALA A 8 3.23 -2.03 27.51
N ALA A 9 4.10 -2.98 27.88
CA ALA A 9 4.82 -3.80 26.91
C ALA A 9 3.87 -4.68 26.08
N ILE A 10 2.89 -5.32 26.72
CA ILE A 10 1.90 -6.16 26.04
C ILE A 10 1.04 -5.31 25.09
N ALA A 11 0.64 -4.10 25.52
CA ALA A 11 -0.14 -3.19 24.68
C ALA A 11 0.62 -2.75 23.42
N LEU A 12 1.93 -2.51 23.52
CA LEU A 12 2.78 -2.18 22.37
C LEU A 12 2.93 -3.36 21.38
N LEU A 13 2.99 -4.60 21.86
CA LEU A 13 3.05 -5.77 20.96
C LEU A 13 1.70 -6.06 20.28
N ALA A 14 0.58 -5.63 20.86
CA ALA A 14 -0.75 -5.84 20.32
C ALA A 14 -1.10 -4.90 19.16
N THR A 15 -0.31 -3.85 18.91
CA THR A 15 -0.53 -2.99 17.74
C THR A 15 -0.12 -3.73 16.48
N ALA A 16 -1.09 -4.26 15.75
CA ALA A 16 -0.86 -4.85 14.43
C ALA A 16 -0.24 -3.79 13.52
N PRO A 17 0.85 -4.10 12.79
CA PRO A 17 1.43 -3.15 11.85
C PRO A 17 0.38 -2.78 10.81
N ALA A 18 0.24 -1.48 10.52
CA ALA A 18 -0.47 -0.99 9.35
C ALA A 18 0.31 -1.44 8.10
N ARG A 19 0.11 -2.71 7.71
CA ARG A 19 0.73 -3.30 6.54
C ARG A 19 0.11 -2.64 5.32
N SER A 20 0.96 -2.10 4.43
CA SER A 20 0.54 -1.85 3.06
C SER A 20 -0.07 -3.11 2.48
N GLN A 21 -1.12 -2.98 1.67
CA GLN A 21 -1.81 -4.15 1.13
C GLN A 21 -0.78 -5.04 0.39
N PRO A 22 -0.67 -6.33 0.77
CA PRO A 22 0.20 -7.25 0.06
C PRO A 22 -0.26 -7.34 -1.40
N LEU A 23 0.71 -7.47 -2.33
CA LEU A 23 0.38 -7.58 -3.74
C LEU A 23 -0.55 -8.77 -3.93
N VAL A 24 -1.73 -8.56 -4.50
CA VAL A 24 -2.71 -9.63 -4.70
C VAL A 24 -2.07 -10.73 -5.54
N ASP A 25 -2.01 -11.94 -4.99
CA ASP A 25 -1.61 -13.15 -5.70
C ASP A 25 -2.88 -13.81 -6.28
N PRO A 26 -3.10 -13.77 -7.60
CA PRO A 26 -4.31 -14.32 -8.22
C PRO A 26 -4.49 -15.82 -7.97
N ASN A 27 -3.40 -16.56 -7.72
CA ASN A 27 -3.46 -18.01 -7.51
C ASN A 27 -3.97 -18.38 -6.11
N LYS A 28 -3.90 -17.45 -5.14
CA LYS A 28 -4.47 -17.63 -3.80
C LYS A 28 -5.95 -17.28 -3.73
N VAL A 29 -6.50 -16.70 -4.79
CA VAL A 29 -7.91 -16.35 -4.89
C VAL A 29 -8.64 -17.49 -5.60
N ALA A 30 -9.86 -17.79 -5.14
CA ALA A 30 -10.71 -18.81 -5.76
C ALA A 30 -10.84 -18.55 -7.29
N PRO A 31 -10.89 -19.61 -8.11
CA PRO A 31 -10.82 -19.48 -9.57
C PRO A 31 -11.87 -18.54 -10.17
N GLU A 32 -13.05 -18.44 -9.55
CA GLU A 32 -14.14 -17.54 -9.95
C GLU A 32 -13.79 -16.05 -9.83
N TYR A 33 -12.84 -15.66 -8.97
CA TYR A 33 -12.46 -14.26 -8.75
C TYR A 33 -11.05 -13.92 -9.28
N ARG A 34 -10.44 -14.80 -10.07
CA ARG A 34 -9.09 -14.59 -10.61
C ARG A 34 -8.99 -13.36 -11.49
N GLU A 35 -9.96 -13.12 -12.36
CA GLU A 35 -9.99 -11.92 -13.20
C GLU A 35 -10.07 -10.63 -12.36
N ALA A 36 -10.85 -10.64 -11.28
CA ALA A 36 -10.94 -9.51 -10.35
C ALA A 36 -9.62 -9.32 -9.58
N ALA A 37 -8.96 -10.41 -9.18
CA ALA A 37 -7.68 -10.39 -8.51
C ALA A 37 -6.56 -9.84 -9.41
N GLU A 38 -6.57 -10.19 -10.70
CA GLU A 38 -5.64 -9.66 -11.70
C GLU A 38 -5.83 -8.16 -11.93
N LYS A 39 -7.07 -7.68 -12.04
CA LYS A 39 -7.37 -6.24 -12.14
C LYS A 39 -6.85 -5.46 -10.93
N ARG A 40 -7.12 -5.97 -9.72
CA ARG A 40 -6.60 -5.38 -8.46
C ARG A 40 -5.07 -5.38 -8.41
N ARG A 41 -4.43 -6.45 -8.88
CA ARG A 41 -2.98 -6.56 -8.95
C ARG A 41 -2.39 -5.51 -9.88
N ALA A 42 -2.99 -5.31 -11.05
CA ALA A 42 -2.57 -4.29 -12.00
C ALA A 42 -2.68 -2.87 -11.39
N GLU A 43 -3.78 -2.58 -10.70
CA GLU A 43 -3.97 -1.30 -9.99
C GLU A 43 -2.94 -1.11 -8.86
N GLN A 44 -2.69 -2.13 -8.04
CA GLN A 44 -1.69 -2.07 -6.97
C GLN A 44 -0.27 -1.87 -7.52
N LEU A 45 0.06 -2.48 -8.67
CA LEU A 45 1.34 -2.26 -9.33
C LEU A 45 1.50 -0.79 -9.76
N ARG A 46 0.47 -0.20 -10.39
CA ARG A 46 0.49 1.21 -10.81
C ARG A 46 0.68 2.17 -9.63
N GLN A 47 -0.03 1.94 -8.53
CA GLN A 47 0.13 2.74 -7.31
C GLN A 47 1.53 2.62 -6.72
N ARG A 48 2.09 1.41 -6.70
CA ARG A 48 3.47 1.18 -6.24
C ARG A 48 4.49 1.88 -7.14
N GLU A 49 4.33 1.81 -8.45
CA GLU A 49 5.20 2.52 -9.40
C GLU A 49 5.17 4.03 -9.19
N CYS A 50 3.98 4.62 -9.00
CA CYS A 50 3.86 6.05 -8.69
C CYS A 50 4.46 6.41 -7.33
N ALA A 51 4.28 5.57 -6.32
CA ALA A 51 4.91 5.76 -5.01
C ALA A 51 6.44 5.71 -5.09
N MET A 52 6.99 4.75 -5.83
CA MET A 52 8.42 4.64 -6.09
C MET A 52 8.97 5.89 -6.81
N LYS A 53 8.25 6.42 -7.80
CA LYS A 53 8.64 7.66 -8.47
C LYS A 53 8.64 8.86 -7.51
N ALA A 54 7.62 8.97 -6.66
CA ALA A 54 7.54 10.04 -5.66
C ALA A 54 8.73 9.99 -4.67
N ASP A 55 9.14 8.77 -4.30
CA ASP A 55 10.27 8.55 -3.39
C ASP A 55 11.61 8.87 -4.07
N LEU A 56 11.77 8.51 -5.35
CA LEU A 56 12.94 8.84 -6.16
C LEU A 56 13.10 10.36 -6.35
N GLU A 57 12.00 11.05 -6.58
CA GLU A 57 11.95 12.51 -6.73
C GLU A 57 12.00 13.26 -5.40
N LYS A 58 12.01 12.53 -4.26
CA LYS A 58 12.01 13.08 -2.90
C LYS A 58 10.90 14.11 -2.69
N VAL A 59 9.72 13.80 -3.23
CA VAL A 59 8.56 14.68 -3.12
C VAL A 59 8.23 14.91 -1.64
N LEU A 60 8.12 16.17 -1.26
CA LEU A 60 7.80 16.54 0.11
C LEU A 60 6.45 15.92 0.53
N PRO A 61 6.28 15.52 1.81
CA PRO A 61 5.02 14.92 2.28
C PRO A 61 3.78 15.75 1.97
N ARG A 62 3.93 17.08 1.94
CA ARG A 62 2.88 18.04 1.57
C ARG A 62 2.40 17.87 0.13
N ASP A 63 3.32 17.63 -0.80
CA ASP A 63 3.05 17.59 -2.24
C ASP A 63 2.85 16.16 -2.77
N ARG A 64 3.14 15.16 -1.93
CA ARG A 64 3.12 13.74 -2.30
C ARG A 64 1.77 13.29 -2.83
N THR A 65 0.67 13.72 -2.22
CA THR A 65 -0.68 13.34 -2.70
C THR A 65 -0.98 13.93 -4.07
N ALA A 66 -0.61 15.20 -4.31
CA ALA A 66 -0.80 15.84 -5.62
C ALA A 66 0.04 15.14 -6.69
N PHE A 67 1.30 14.81 -6.37
CA PHE A 67 2.19 14.05 -7.26
C PHE A 67 1.63 12.66 -7.59
N LEU A 68 1.15 11.93 -6.59
CA LEU A 68 0.60 10.58 -6.80
C LEU A 68 -0.65 10.61 -7.69
N ASN A 69 -1.57 11.56 -7.47
CA ASN A 69 -2.74 11.72 -8.32
C ASN A 69 -2.35 12.03 -9.76
N HIS A 70 -1.44 12.98 -9.96
CA HIS A 70 -0.96 13.31 -11.29
C HIS A 70 -0.27 12.10 -11.97
N CYS A 71 0.57 11.37 -11.25
CA CYS A 71 1.22 10.18 -11.77
C CYS A 71 0.19 9.12 -12.19
N LEU A 72 -0.81 8.85 -11.36
CA LEU A 72 -1.87 7.89 -11.68
C LEU A 72 -2.69 8.33 -12.90
N ASP A 73 -3.04 9.60 -13.00
CA ASP A 73 -3.77 10.16 -14.15
C ASP A 73 -2.96 10.02 -15.44
N THR A 74 -1.65 10.31 -15.40
CA THR A 74 -0.78 10.15 -16.58
C THR A 74 -0.61 8.69 -17.01
N MET A 75 -0.63 7.75 -16.06
CA MET A 75 -0.58 6.32 -16.34
C MET A 75 -1.92 5.78 -16.86
N ALA A 76 -3.04 6.37 -16.44
CA ALA A 76 -4.36 6.07 -16.98
C ALA A 76 -4.52 6.61 -18.41
N ALA A 77 -4.00 7.80 -18.70
CA ALA A 77 -4.03 8.40 -20.04
C ALA A 77 -3.08 7.71 -21.07
N LYS A 78 -2.15 6.88 -20.60
CA LYS A 78 -1.22 6.11 -21.45
C LYS A 78 -1.75 4.73 -21.87
N GLN A 79 -2.89 4.30 -21.34
CA GLN A 79 -3.60 3.06 -21.72
C GLN A 79 -4.62 3.33 -22.80
#